data_AF-A0A2S7XVZ2-F1
#
_entry.id   AF-A0A2S7XVZ2-F1
#
_cell.length_a   1.000
_cell.length_b   1.000
_cell.length_c   1.000
_cell.angle_alpha   90.00
_cell.angle_beta   90.00
_cell.angle_gamma   90.00
#
_symmetry.space_group_name_H-M   'P 1'
#
loop_
_entity.id
_entity.type
_entity.pdbx_description
1 polymer ?
#
loop_
_entity_poly.entity_id
_entity_poly.type
_entity_poly.pdbx_seq_one_letter_code
_entity_poly.pdbx_strand_id
1 'polypeptide(L)'
;MNNLIDYPFEIRPLSVNEGGGFLISYPDFSECIADGETIEEAIINGHDALAATIATLTDQGFTVPTPTSGGIIAEKFVAQIPKSIHAQLAIRAQTEGVSLNTLILNF
;
A
#
# COMPACT_ATOMS: atom_id res chain seq x y z
N MET A 1 -14.75 -16.09 1.63
CA MET A 1 -13.68 -15.95 2.65
C MET A 1 -12.39 -15.68 1.91
N ASN A 2 -11.84 -14.46 2.02
CA ASN A 2 -10.48 -14.21 1.55
C ASN A 2 -9.51 -14.94 2.50
N ASN A 3 -8.52 -15.65 1.97
CA ASN A 3 -7.48 -16.21 2.81
C ASN A 3 -6.61 -15.06 3.30
N LEU A 4 -6.39 -14.99 4.61
CA LEU A 4 -5.52 -13.97 5.23
C LEU A 4 -4.06 -14.03 4.72
N ILE A 5 -3.70 -15.12 4.06
CA ILE A 5 -2.38 -15.41 3.51
C ILE A 5 -2.14 -14.68 2.17
N ASP A 6 -3.21 -14.25 1.49
CA ASP A 6 -3.10 -13.58 0.19
C ASP A 6 -2.73 -12.09 0.30
N TYR A 7 -2.77 -11.51 1.51
CA TYR A 7 -2.41 -10.12 1.73
C TYR A 7 -0.89 -9.93 1.72
N PRO A 8 -0.35 -9.07 0.84
CA PRO A 8 1.06 -8.74 0.86
C PRO A 8 1.42 -8.08 2.19
N PHE A 9 2.61 -8.40 2.70
CA PHE A 9 3.17 -7.79 3.91
C PHE A 9 4.63 -7.42 3.68
N GLU A 10 5.06 -6.36 4.35
CA GLU A 10 6.44 -5.90 4.35
C GLU A 10 7.05 -6.18 5.73
N ILE A 11 8.30 -6.67 5.76
CA ILE A 11 9.05 -6.92 6.99
C ILE A 11 10.27 -6.01 7.02
N ARG A 12 10.39 -5.20 8.06
CA ARG A 12 11.53 -4.31 8.31
C ARG A 12 12.24 -4.71 9.61
N PRO A 13 13.58 -4.84 9.62
CA PRO A 13 14.31 -4.97 10.87
C PRO A 13 14.20 -3.68 11.70
N LEU A 14 13.92 -3.84 12.98
CA LEU A 14 13.89 -2.74 13.94
C LEU A 14 15.30 -2.45 14.46
N SER A 15 15.61 -1.17 14.62
CA SER A 15 16.87 -0.76 15.23
C SER A 15 16.88 -1.15 16.71
N VAL A 16 18.07 -1.28 17.30
CA VAL A 16 18.21 -1.57 18.76
C VAL A 16 17.49 -0.54 19.62
N ASN A 17 17.38 0.70 19.14
CA ASN A 17 16.67 1.79 19.83
C ASN A 17 15.14 1.68 19.75
N GLU A 18 14.60 0.85 18.85
CA GLU A 18 13.18 0.56 18.67
C GLU A 18 12.74 -0.73 19.40
N GLY A 19 13.65 -1.36 20.16
CA GLY A 19 13.41 -2.64 20.84
C GLY A 19 14.10 -3.85 20.18
N GLY A 20 14.66 -3.67 18.97
CA GLY A 20 15.19 -4.78 18.18
C GLY A 20 14.09 -5.67 17.58
N GLY A 21 14.48 -6.71 16.84
CA GLY A 21 13.54 -7.62 16.19
C GLY A 21 13.09 -7.16 14.80
N PHE A 22 11.88 -7.55 14.42
CA PHE A 22 11.30 -7.35 13.10
C PHE A 22 9.89 -6.78 13.23
N LEU A 23 9.60 -5.77 12.43
CA LEU A 23 8.27 -5.20 12.28
C LEU A 23 7.66 -5.68 10.97
N ILE A 24 6.43 -6.15 11.03
CA ILE A 24 5.61 -6.50 9.88
C ILE A 24 4.49 -5.47 9.71
N SER A 25 4.24 -5.04 8.47
CA SER A 25 3.18 -4.11 8.14
C SER A 25 2.44 -4.54 6.89
N TYR A 26 1.12 -4.37 6.88
CA TYR A 26 0.28 -4.65 5.73
C TYR A 26 -0.07 -3.34 5.00
N PRO A 27 0.43 -3.10 3.77
CA PRO A 27 0.17 -1.85 3.04
C PRO A 27 -1.33 -1.62 2.75
N ASP A 28 -2.11 -2.70 2.63
CA ASP A 28 -3.56 -2.63 2.45
C ASP A 28 -4.31 -2.17 3.72
N PHE A 29 -3.65 -2.25 4.89
CA PHE A 29 -4.23 -1.90 6.19
C PHE A 29 -3.26 -1.00 6.96
N SER A 30 -3.42 0.32 6.82
CA SER A 30 -2.53 1.30 7.47
C SER A 30 -2.45 1.17 9.00
N GLU A 31 -3.46 0.55 9.62
CA GLU A 31 -3.53 0.32 11.07
C GLU A 31 -3.03 -1.06 11.51
N CYS A 32 -2.71 -1.96 10.57
CA CYS A 32 -2.29 -3.33 10.87
C CYS A 32 -0.76 -3.47 10.85
N ILE A 33 -0.16 -3.34 12.03
CA ILE A 33 1.28 -3.48 12.26
C ILE A 33 1.48 -4.44 13.43
N ALA A 34 2.47 -5.32 13.31
CA ALA A 34 2.89 -6.18 14.41
C ALA A 34 4.42 -6.27 14.46
N ASP A 35 4.95 -6.70 15.59
CA ASP A 35 6.37 -6.93 15.81
C ASP A 35 6.64 -8.36 16.30
N GLY A 36 7.89 -8.79 16.18
CA GLY A 36 8.38 -10.05 16.72
C GLY A 36 9.90 -10.04 16.85
N GLU A 37 10.46 -10.83 17.77
CA GLU A 37 11.92 -10.91 17.94
C GLU A 37 12.57 -11.62 16.74
N THR A 38 11.80 -12.49 16.07
CA THR A 38 12.20 -13.22 14.88
C THR A 38 11.26 -12.97 13.70
N ILE A 39 11.73 -13.24 12.48
CA ILE A 39 10.91 -13.11 11.26
C ILE A 39 9.66 -14.00 11.34
N GLU A 40 9.82 -15.23 11.82
CA GLU A 40 8.73 -16.21 11.92
C GLU A 40 7.67 -15.75 12.93
N GLU A 41 8.11 -15.26 14.09
CA GLU A 41 7.22 -14.69 15.11
C GLU A 41 6.49 -13.44 14.61
N ALA A 42 7.21 -12.53 13.93
CA ALA A 42 6.59 -11.34 13.34
C ALA A 42 5.50 -11.72 12.33
N ILE A 43 5.71 -12.75 11.51
CA ILE A 43 4.69 -13.24 10.55
C ILE A 43 3.46 -13.81 11.29
N ILE A 44 3.67 -14.62 12.32
CA ILE A 44 2.56 -15.19 13.11
C ILE A 44 1.74 -14.07 13.77
N ASN A 45 2.43 -13.12 14.40
CA ASN A 45 1.80 -11.97 15.05
C ASN A 45 1.09 -11.07 14.03
N GLY A 46 1.67 -10.88 12.85
CA GLY A 46 1.07 -10.14 11.74
C GLY A 46 -0.23 -10.76 11.24
N HIS A 47 -0.28 -12.09 11.11
CA HIS A 47 -1.51 -12.78 10.71
C HIS A 47 -2.63 -12.65 11.75
N ASP A 48 -2.30 -12.70 13.04
CA ASP A 48 -3.28 -12.50 14.11
C ASP A 48 -3.81 -11.05 14.13
N ALA A 49 -2.90 -10.08 14.01
CA ALA A 49 -3.26 -8.66 13.88
C ALA A 49 -4.17 -8.41 12.67
N LEU A 50 -3.89 -9.05 11.54
CA LEU A 50 -4.71 -8.95 10.33
C LEU A 50 -6.11 -9.55 10.56
N ALA A 51 -6.21 -10.69 11.24
CA ALA A 51 -7.49 -11.32 11.57
C ALA A 51 -8.35 -10.41 12.46
N ALA A 52 -7.74 -9.82 13.51
CA ALA A 52 -8.40 -8.88 14.40
C ALA A 52 -8.84 -7.60 13.67
N THR A 53 -8.01 -7.09 12.76
CA THR A 53 -8.32 -5.89 11.95
C THR A 53 -9.51 -6.15 11.02
N ILE A 54 -9.51 -7.27 10.31
CA ILE A 54 -10.62 -7.65 9.41
C ILE A 54 -11.91 -7.85 10.20
N ALA A 55 -11.85 -8.50 11.37
CA ALA A 55 -13.01 -8.68 12.23
C ALA A 55 -13.58 -7.33 12.70
N THR A 56 -12.71 -6.39 13.10
CA THR A 56 -13.10 -5.05 13.54
C THR A 56 -13.74 -4.24 12.40
N LEU A 57 -13.13 -4.25 11.22
CA LEU A 57 -13.67 -3.57 10.03
C LEU A 57 -15.05 -4.13 9.65
N THR A 58 -15.21 -5.45 9.74
CA THR A 58 -16.49 -6.11 9.45
C THR A 58 -17.57 -5.72 10.47
N ASP A 59 -17.23 -5.66 11.76
CA ASP A 59 -18.16 -5.24 12.83
C ASP A 59 -18.58 -3.77 12.68
N GLN A 60 -17.64 -2.92 12.28
CA GLN A 60 -17.89 -1.50 12.01
C GLN A 60 -18.60 -1.24 10.67
N GLY A 61 -18.81 -2.27 9.83
CA GLY A 61 -19.47 -2.17 8.54
C GLY A 61 -18.62 -1.52 7.44
N PHE A 62 -17.29 -1.46 7.63
CA PHE A 62 -16.36 -0.98 6.61
C PHE A 62 -16.07 -2.07 5.57
N THR A 63 -15.82 -1.64 4.32
CA THR A 63 -15.42 -2.55 3.25
C THR A 63 -13.98 -3.01 3.47
N VAL A 64 -13.80 -4.31 3.70
CA VAL A 64 -12.47 -4.91 3.81
C VAL A 64 -11.78 -4.84 2.44
N PRO A 65 -10.57 -4.24 2.34
CA PRO A 65 -9.84 -4.19 1.09
C PRO A 65 -9.51 -5.61 0.62
N THR A 66 -9.69 -5.87 -0.67
CA THR A 66 -9.30 -7.16 -1.27
C THR A 66 -7.77 -7.25 -1.34
N PRO A 67 -7.17 -8.46 -1.13
CA PRO A 67 -5.74 -8.67 -1.23
C PRO A 67 -5.30 -8.39 -2.66
N THR A 68 -4.89 -7.16 -2.92
CA THR A 68 -4.54 -6.72 -4.26
C THR A 68 -3.03 -6.69 -4.29
N SER A 69 -2.43 -7.78 -4.78
CA SER A 69 -0.99 -7.90 -5.00
C SER A 69 -0.47 -6.65 -5.70
N GLY A 70 0.14 -5.71 -4.96
CA GLY A 70 0.77 -4.50 -5.50
C GLY A 70 -0.09 -3.72 -6.51
N GLY A 71 -1.41 -3.72 -6.35
CA GLY A 71 -2.30 -3.09 -7.30
C GLY A 71 -2.31 -1.60 -7.09
N ILE A 72 -1.49 -0.90 -7.89
CA ILE A 72 -1.65 0.50 -8.32
C ILE A 72 -2.73 1.18 -7.49
N ILE A 73 -2.33 1.85 -6.40
CA ILE A 73 -3.26 2.74 -5.72
C ILE A 73 -3.62 3.76 -6.79
N ALA A 74 -4.80 3.63 -7.39
CA ALA A 74 -5.37 4.59 -8.32
C ALA A 74 -5.83 5.81 -7.50
N GLU A 75 -4.92 6.30 -6.66
CA GLU A 75 -5.07 7.52 -5.92
C GLU A 75 -5.12 8.63 -6.94
N LYS A 76 -6.18 9.41 -6.86
CA LYS A 76 -6.37 10.56 -7.73
C LYS A 76 -5.32 11.62 -7.37
N PHE A 77 -4.18 11.59 -8.06
CA PHE A 77 -3.15 12.61 -7.93
C PHE A 77 -3.62 13.91 -8.60
N VAL A 78 -3.99 14.91 -7.79
CA VAL A 78 -4.38 16.24 -8.27
C VAL A 78 -3.25 17.23 -8.00
N ALA A 79 -2.54 17.62 -9.06
CA ALA A 79 -1.53 18.67 -9.01
C ALA A 79 -2.01 19.92 -9.77
N GLN A 80 -1.85 21.10 -9.17
CA GLN A 80 -1.98 22.36 -9.90
C GLN A 80 -0.66 22.65 -10.60
N ILE A 81 -0.69 22.68 -11.93
CA ILE A 81 0.47 22.99 -12.76
C ILE A 81 0.23 24.29 -13.55
N PRO A 82 1.28 25.07 -13.84
CA PRO A 82 1.18 26.21 -14.74
C PRO A 82 0.68 25.79 -16.13
N LYS A 83 -0.06 26.68 -16.81
CA LYS A 83 -0.61 26.42 -18.16
C LYS A 83 0.46 26.05 -19.19
N SER A 84 1.67 26.59 -19.05
CA SER A 84 2.81 26.27 -19.94
C SER A 84 3.22 24.80 -19.83
N ILE A 85 3.31 24.27 -18.61
CA ILE A 85 3.65 22.87 -18.35
C ILE A 85 2.54 21.95 -18.83
N HIS A 86 1.28 22.31 -18.58
CA HIS A 86 0.15 21.56 -19.11
C HIS A 86 0.19 21.46 -20.65
N ALA A 87 0.47 22.58 -21.34
CA ALA A 87 0.57 22.60 -22.80
C ALA A 87 1.72 21.72 -23.31
N GLN A 88 2.90 21.77 -22.67
CA GLN A 88 4.03 20.93 -23.05
C GLN A 88 3.74 19.44 -22.86
N LEU A 89 3.17 19.06 -21.72
CA LEU A 89 2.78 17.67 -21.45
C LEU A 89 1.71 17.19 -22.45
N ALA A 90 0.73 18.03 -22.79
CA ALA A 90 -0.31 17.69 -23.76
C ALA A 90 0.25 17.46 -25.18
N ILE A 91 1.15 18.32 -25.64
CA ILE A 91 1.81 18.17 -26.96
C ILE A 91 2.61 16.87 -27.00
N ARG A 92 3.34 16.58 -25.91
CA ARG A 92 4.18 15.39 -25.82
C ARG A 92 3.34 14.11 -25.75
N ALA A 93 2.28 14.10 -24.95
CA ALA A 93 1.35 12.98 -24.85
C ALA A 93 0.72 12.67 -26.22
N GLN A 94 0.34 13.70 -26.98
CA GLN A 94 -0.20 13.53 -28.32
C GLN A 94 0.85 13.00 -29.32
N THR A 95 2.10 13.43 -29.21
CA THR A 95 3.21 12.95 -30.06
C THR A 95 3.53 11.48 -29.77
N GLU A 96 3.50 11.09 -28.50
CA GLU A 96 3.76 9.72 -28.05
C GLU A 96 2.50 8.81 -28.14
N GLY A 97 1.34 9.37 -28.47
CA GLY A 97 0.08 8.63 -28.62
C GLY A 97 -0.47 8.07 -27.30
N VAL A 98 -0.04 8.61 -26.15
CA VAL A 98 -0.42 8.14 -24.82
C VAL A 98 -1.32 9.16 -24.11
N SER A 99 -2.03 8.71 -23.07
CA SER A 99 -2.79 9.64 -22.23
C SER A 99 -1.84 10.53 -21.41
N LEU A 100 -2.31 11.71 -21.03
CA LEU A 100 -1.54 12.62 -20.17
C LEU A 100 -1.15 11.96 -18.85
N ASN A 101 -2.04 11.17 -18.26
CA ASN A 101 -1.78 10.42 -17.03
C ASN A 101 -0.69 9.37 -17.24
N THR A 102 -0.75 8.62 -18.34
CA THR A 102 0.28 7.64 -18.71
C THR A 102 1.64 8.30 -18.90
N LEU A 103 1.67 9.47 -19.55
CA LEU A 103 2.91 10.22 -19.74
C LEU A 103 3.51 10.67 -18.39
N ILE A 104 2.68 11.17 -17.47
CA ILE A 104 3.12 11.63 -16.14
C ILE A 104 3.68 10.46 -15.30
N LEU A 105 3.12 9.26 -15.43
CA LEU A 105 3.56 8.08 -14.70
C LEU A 105 4.86 7.46 -15.25
N ASN A 106 5.29 7.86 -16.45
CA ASN A 106 6.48 7.33 -17.12
C ASN A 106 7.76 8.19 -16.89
N PHE A 107 7.69 9.19 -16.00
CA PHE A 107 8.84 10.00 -15.56
C PHE A 107 9.25 9.64 -14.13
#